data_AF-A0A954SV26-F1
#
_entry.id   AF-A0A954SV26-F1
#
_cell.length_a   1.000
_cell.length_b   1.000
_cell.length_c   1.000
_cell.angle_alpha   90.00
_cell.angle_beta   90.00
_cell.angle_gamma   90.00
#
_symmetry.space_group_name_H-M   'P 1'
#
loop_
_entity.id
_entity.type
_entity.pdbx_description
1 polymer ?
#
loop_
_entity_poly.entity_id
_entity_poly.type
_entity_poly.pdbx_seq_one_letter_code
_entity_poly.pdbx_strand_id
1 'polypeptide(L)'
;MPLPRQLLRGHVCRATQQPTTQQPTTQQPTTQQHTTQRRTTQRRRPSFFGPSFFRLGHEPLEDRRVLSAVTVTNNLDLVNGDTSSIAALLADDGGDGIALREAIEAANNTLGADEIAFDFGHDGPETILLGLGELEITDDVTITGDGPDLLTIDASASDPTPELDNGDGSSVFQIDDGDLTKDFLVEIS
;
A
#
# COMPACT_ATOMS: atom_id res chain seq x y z
N MET A 1 16.95 -35.78 -47.39
CA MET A 1 18.38 -35.49 -47.65
C MET A 1 18.44 -34.53 -48.84
N PRO A 2 19.13 -33.37 -48.77
CA PRO A 2 20.48 -33.23 -48.22
C PRO A 2 20.65 -32.12 -47.14
N LEU A 3 21.69 -32.31 -46.32
CA LEU A 3 22.44 -31.33 -45.51
C LEU A 3 23.58 -30.75 -46.39
N PRO A 4 24.24 -29.59 -46.12
CA PRO A 4 25.19 -29.51 -44.99
C PRO A 4 25.57 -28.12 -44.37
N ARG A 5 26.13 -28.23 -43.15
CA ARG A 5 27.26 -27.50 -42.52
C ARG A 5 27.38 -25.98 -42.66
N GLN A 6 27.60 -25.29 -41.53
CA GLN A 6 28.92 -24.75 -41.17
C GLN A 6 28.97 -24.39 -39.67
N LEU A 7 30.18 -24.55 -39.13
CA LEU A 7 30.64 -24.41 -37.76
C LEU A 7 31.25 -23.00 -37.60
N LEU A 8 31.10 -22.28 -36.47
CA LEU A 8 32.21 -21.43 -35.99
C LEU A 8 32.12 -21.03 -34.51
N ARG A 9 33.31 -21.09 -33.90
CA ARG A 9 33.72 -20.89 -32.50
C ARG A 9 33.78 -19.42 -32.06
N GLY A 10 33.79 -19.21 -30.75
CA GLY A 10 34.46 -18.08 -30.07
C GLY A 10 33.76 -17.72 -28.75
N HIS A 11 34.10 -18.29 -27.58
CA HIS A 11 35.21 -17.91 -26.69
C HIS A 11 35.44 -16.40 -26.55
N VAL A 12 34.88 -15.81 -25.49
CA VAL A 12 35.57 -14.77 -24.68
C VAL A 12 35.20 -14.97 -23.21
N CYS A 13 36.14 -15.56 -22.45
CA CYS A 13 36.23 -15.38 -21.01
C CYS A 13 36.85 -13.99 -20.74
N ARG A 14 36.26 -13.17 -19.85
CA ARG A 14 37.03 -12.09 -19.21
C ARG A 14 36.58 -11.82 -17.77
N ALA A 15 37.41 -12.35 -16.87
CA ALA A 15 37.84 -11.88 -15.56
C ALA A 15 37.34 -10.49 -15.05
N THR A 16 36.76 -10.55 -13.84
CA THR A 16 37.14 -9.80 -12.61
C THR A 16 37.55 -8.33 -12.71
N GLN A 17 36.83 -7.46 -11.98
CA GLN A 17 37.39 -6.52 -10.98
C GLN A 17 36.29 -5.71 -10.24
N GLN A 18 36.09 -6.00 -8.95
CA GLN A 18 35.67 -5.03 -7.92
C GLN A 18 36.93 -4.65 -7.13
N PRO A 19 37.19 -3.35 -6.95
CA PRO A 19 37.44 -2.79 -5.60
C PRO A 19 36.81 -1.37 -5.49
N THR A 20 36.52 -0.73 -4.36
CA THR A 20 37.14 -0.73 -3.02
C THR A 20 36.22 0.10 -2.11
N THR A 21 35.98 -0.38 -0.89
CA THR A 21 35.46 0.37 0.25
C THR A 21 36.43 1.48 0.64
N GLN A 22 36.00 2.74 0.80
CA GLN A 22 36.62 3.72 1.72
C GLN A 22 35.58 4.72 2.26
N GLN A 23 35.24 4.56 3.54
CA GLN A 23 34.64 5.59 4.40
C GLN A 23 35.72 6.60 4.81
N PRO A 24 35.40 7.90 4.96
CA PRO A 24 36.24 8.85 5.68
C PRO A 24 35.95 8.78 7.18
N THR A 25 36.99 8.47 7.97
CA THR A 25 37.02 8.55 9.43
C THR A 25 37.44 9.95 9.90
N THR A 26 36.82 10.40 10.99
CA THR A 26 37.33 11.29 12.06
C THR A 26 37.64 12.75 11.71
N GLN A 27 36.99 13.68 12.42
CA GLN A 27 37.66 14.52 13.43
C GLN A 27 36.69 15.50 14.14
N GLN A 28 36.47 15.23 15.43
CA GLN A 28 36.02 16.21 16.43
C GLN A 28 37.14 17.21 16.72
N PRO A 29 36.86 18.52 16.84
CA PRO A 29 37.70 19.41 17.61
C PRO A 29 37.27 19.38 19.08
N THR A 30 38.10 18.77 19.91
CA THR A 30 38.30 19.21 21.29
C THR A 30 38.80 20.65 21.29
N THR A 31 38.40 21.48 22.26
CA THR A 31 39.26 21.89 23.40
C THR A 31 38.74 23.21 24.03
N GLN A 32 38.88 23.29 25.36
CA GLN A 32 39.14 24.49 26.19
C GLN A 32 37.95 25.15 26.90
N GLN A 33 37.73 24.64 28.12
CA GLN A 33 37.19 25.37 29.25
C GLN A 33 38.05 26.61 29.53
N HIS A 34 37.44 27.79 29.63
CA HIS A 34 38.05 28.95 30.29
C HIS A 34 37.21 29.32 31.51
N THR A 35 37.78 29.05 32.68
CA THR A 35 37.33 29.56 33.97
C THR A 35 37.59 31.06 34.03
N THR A 36 36.60 31.87 34.40
CA THR A 36 36.82 33.14 35.10
C THR A 36 35.63 33.44 35.97
N GLN A 37 35.84 33.36 37.29
CA GLN A 37 34.92 33.79 38.33
C GLN A 37 34.83 35.33 38.34
N ARG A 38 33.63 35.89 38.53
CA ARG A 38 33.48 37.24 39.11
C ARG A 38 32.20 37.38 39.95
N ARG A 39 32.40 38.05 41.09
CA ARG A 39 31.53 38.21 42.25
C ARG A 39 30.27 39.06 42.00
N THR A 40 29.18 38.60 42.63
CA THR A 40 28.08 39.33 43.28
C THR A 40 27.83 40.80 42.92
N THR A 41 26.60 41.10 42.50
CA THR A 41 25.74 42.07 43.19
C THR A 41 24.28 41.89 42.78
N GLN A 42 23.46 41.70 43.81
CA GLN A 42 22.01 41.54 43.75
C GLN A 42 21.37 42.92 43.55
N ARG A 43 20.71 43.17 42.40
CA ARG A 43 19.85 44.35 42.22
C ARG A 43 18.65 44.07 41.32
N ARG A 44 17.51 43.91 42.00
CA ARG A 44 16.14 44.40 41.73
C ARG A 44 15.66 44.49 40.27
N ARG A 45 14.56 43.76 40.00
CA ARG A 45 13.69 43.78 38.80
C ARG A 45 13.16 45.20 38.48
N PRO A 46 12.74 45.48 37.24
CA PRO A 46 11.35 45.14 36.85
C PRO A 46 11.22 44.43 35.50
N SER A 47 10.03 43.87 35.33
CA SER A 47 9.45 43.11 34.22
C SER A 47 9.56 43.78 32.85
N PHE A 48 10.07 43.06 31.84
CA PHE A 48 9.74 43.30 30.44
C PHE A 48 9.74 41.98 29.65
N PHE A 49 8.52 41.58 29.23
CA PHE A 49 8.19 40.86 28.00
C PHE A 49 9.23 39.89 27.45
N GLY A 50 9.14 38.62 27.85
CA GLY A 50 9.69 37.54 27.05
C GLY A 50 8.79 37.30 25.83
N PRO A 51 9.30 37.30 24.60
CA PRO A 51 8.63 36.58 23.54
C PRO A 51 8.89 35.11 23.82
N SER A 52 7.88 34.45 24.39
CA SER A 52 7.75 33.01 24.29
C SER A 52 7.87 32.68 22.80
N PHE A 53 9.00 32.10 22.40
CA PHE A 53 9.04 31.35 21.17
C PHE A 53 8.04 30.23 21.36
N PHE A 54 6.80 30.45 20.91
CA PHE A 54 5.90 29.37 20.57
C PHE A 54 6.65 28.59 19.49
N ARG A 55 7.47 27.62 19.90
CA ARG A 55 7.66 26.45 19.08
C ARG A 55 6.24 25.94 18.90
N LEU A 56 5.69 26.15 17.70
CA LEU A 56 4.73 25.21 17.18
C LEU A 56 5.47 23.87 17.26
N GLY A 57 5.24 23.13 18.34
CA GLY A 57 5.54 21.72 18.35
C GLY A 57 4.65 21.19 17.25
N HIS A 58 5.18 21.08 16.05
CA HIS A 58 4.65 20.13 15.10
C HIS A 58 4.94 18.81 15.78
N GLU A 59 4.00 18.34 16.60
CA GLU A 59 3.92 16.93 16.88
C GLU A 59 3.96 16.28 15.49
N PRO A 60 4.96 15.44 15.17
CA PRO A 60 4.79 14.57 14.03
C PRO A 60 3.48 13.87 14.31
N LEU A 61 2.50 14.08 13.43
CA LEU A 61 1.22 13.39 13.48
C LEU A 61 1.56 11.97 13.87
N GLU A 62 1.09 11.57 15.05
CA GLU A 62 1.24 10.21 15.54
C GLU A 62 1.03 9.29 14.35
N ASP A 63 2.02 8.42 14.07
CA ASP A 63 1.90 7.37 13.07
C ASP A 63 0.76 6.48 13.56
N ARG A 64 -0.47 6.91 13.24
CA ARG A 64 -1.67 6.22 13.64
C ARG A 64 -1.68 5.01 12.73
N ARG A 65 -1.06 3.93 13.19
CA ARG A 65 -1.31 2.57 12.69
C ARG A 65 -2.72 2.18 13.11
N VAL A 66 -3.71 2.89 12.58
CA VAL A 66 -5.08 2.40 12.49
C VAL A 66 -5.08 1.42 11.32
N LEU A 67 -5.79 0.31 11.48
CA LEU A 67 -6.30 -0.46 10.35
C LEU A 67 -6.85 0.54 9.32
N SER A 68 -6.40 0.46 8.07
CA SER A 68 -6.88 1.36 7.04
C SER A 68 -8.18 0.79 6.52
N ALA A 69 -9.30 1.30 7.05
CA ALA A 69 -10.63 0.90 6.59
C ALA A 69 -11.03 1.72 5.36
N VAL A 70 -11.56 1.06 4.33
CA VAL A 70 -12.12 1.66 3.12
C VAL A 70 -13.56 1.20 2.93
N THR A 71 -14.42 2.10 2.47
CA THR A 71 -15.83 1.79 2.19
C THR A 71 -16.06 1.85 0.69
N VAL A 72 -16.51 0.74 0.11
CA VAL A 72 -16.95 0.62 -1.27
C VAL A 72 -18.34 1.23 -1.39
N THR A 73 -18.49 2.20 -2.28
CA THR A 73 -19.74 2.93 -2.49
C THR A 73 -20.25 2.84 -3.93
N ASN A 74 -19.46 2.23 -4.83
CA ASN A 74 -19.75 2.12 -6.25
C ASN A 74 -19.74 0.65 -6.69
N ASN A 75 -20.76 0.24 -7.44
CA ASN A 75 -20.93 -1.14 -7.91
C ASN A 75 -20.29 -1.39 -9.28
N LEU A 76 -19.73 -0.36 -9.91
CA LEU A 76 -19.05 -0.47 -11.19
C LEU A 76 -17.70 -1.16 -11.03
N ASP A 77 -17.34 -1.99 -12.01
CA ASP A 77 -16.01 -2.59 -12.10
C ASP A 77 -15.10 -1.72 -12.99
N LEU A 78 -14.68 -0.58 -12.45
CA LEU A 78 -13.81 0.39 -13.10
C LEU A 78 -12.69 0.81 -12.14
N VAL A 79 -11.56 1.25 -12.70
CA VAL A 79 -10.46 1.87 -11.96
C VAL A 79 -10.24 3.26 -12.54
N ASN A 80 -10.60 4.29 -11.78
CA ASN A 80 -10.49 5.69 -12.18
C ASN A 80 -9.90 6.58 -11.06
N GLY A 81 -9.84 6.10 -9.82
CA GLY A 81 -9.16 6.72 -8.68
C GLY A 81 -7.67 6.36 -8.55
N ASP A 82 -7.03 6.90 -7.51
CA ASP A 82 -5.62 6.66 -7.18
C ASP A 82 -5.47 5.44 -6.26
N THR A 83 -5.19 4.27 -6.83
CA THR A 83 -5.02 3.00 -6.09
C THR A 83 -3.62 2.79 -5.52
N SER A 84 -2.75 3.83 -5.47
CA SER A 84 -1.38 3.69 -4.95
C SER A 84 -1.29 3.42 -3.45
N SER A 85 -2.37 3.66 -2.71
CA SER A 85 -2.60 3.25 -1.31
C SER A 85 -4.05 3.56 -0.93
N ILE A 86 -4.57 3.00 0.17
CA ILE A 86 -5.91 3.34 0.66
C ILE A 86 -6.05 4.83 0.96
N ALA A 87 -5.01 5.45 1.52
CA ALA A 87 -5.02 6.88 1.80
C ALA A 87 -5.09 7.74 0.52
N ALA A 88 -4.47 7.28 -0.58
CA ALA A 88 -4.55 7.96 -1.87
C ALA A 88 -5.94 7.80 -2.49
N LEU A 89 -6.51 6.60 -2.43
CA LEU A 89 -7.84 6.32 -2.96
C LEU A 89 -8.92 7.12 -2.23
N LEU A 90 -8.83 7.24 -0.91
CA LEU A 90 -9.74 8.09 -0.13
C LEU A 90 -9.59 9.60 -0.43
N ALA A 91 -8.44 10.01 -0.98
CA ALA A 91 -8.17 11.39 -1.37
C ALA A 91 -8.61 11.68 -2.81
N ASP A 92 -8.58 10.67 -3.69
CA ASP A 92 -8.98 10.74 -5.10
C ASP A 92 -9.59 9.40 -5.54
N ASP A 93 -10.92 9.31 -5.44
CA ASP A 93 -11.74 8.15 -5.82
C ASP A 93 -12.25 8.22 -7.27
N GLY A 94 -11.69 9.12 -8.10
CA GLY A 94 -12.16 9.33 -9.47
C GLY A 94 -13.50 10.07 -9.59
N GLY A 95 -14.17 10.37 -8.46
CA GLY A 95 -15.37 11.21 -8.38
C GLY A 95 -16.71 10.50 -8.59
N ASP A 96 -16.72 9.17 -8.79
CA ASP A 96 -17.93 8.34 -8.83
C ASP A 96 -18.06 7.39 -7.63
N GLY A 97 -17.17 7.52 -6.65
CA GLY A 97 -17.12 6.69 -5.46
C GLY A 97 -16.27 5.44 -5.67
N ILE A 98 -15.90 4.81 -4.55
CA ILE A 98 -14.92 3.72 -4.56
C ILE A 98 -15.54 2.42 -5.06
N ALA A 99 -14.97 1.85 -6.12
CA ALA A 99 -15.28 0.51 -6.59
C ALA A 99 -14.54 -0.58 -5.79
N LEU A 100 -15.07 -1.80 -5.78
CA LEU A 100 -14.44 -2.95 -5.11
C LEU A 100 -13.03 -3.23 -5.64
N ARG A 101 -12.83 -3.14 -6.97
CA ARG A 101 -11.50 -3.35 -7.57
C ARG A 101 -10.50 -2.33 -7.07
N GLU A 102 -10.89 -1.07 -7.01
CA GLU A 102 -10.02 0.00 -6.52
C GLU A 102 -9.66 -0.19 -5.05
N ALA A 103 -10.64 -0.58 -4.22
CA ALA A 103 -10.40 -0.88 -2.81
C ALA A 103 -9.38 -2.01 -2.62
N ILE A 104 -9.50 -3.09 -3.39
CA ILE A 104 -8.56 -4.23 -3.32
C ILE A 104 -7.18 -3.84 -3.87
N GLU A 105 -7.09 -3.14 -5.00
CA GLU A 105 -5.81 -2.66 -5.53
C GLU A 105 -5.11 -1.72 -4.54
N ALA A 106 -5.85 -0.83 -3.91
CA ALA A 106 -5.33 0.07 -2.90
C ALA A 106 -4.88 -0.66 -1.62
N ALA A 107 -5.61 -1.70 -1.19
CA ALA A 107 -5.23 -2.55 -0.07
C ALA A 107 -3.93 -3.30 -0.38
N ASN A 108 -3.79 -3.92 -1.55
CA ASN A 108 -2.55 -4.59 -1.96
C ASN A 108 -1.32 -3.65 -1.99
N ASN A 109 -1.54 -2.35 -2.25
CA ASN A 109 -0.49 -1.33 -2.24
C ASN A 109 -0.26 -0.69 -0.86
N THR A 110 -1.07 -1.03 0.14
CA THR A 110 -0.98 -0.54 1.51
C THR A 110 -0.41 -1.64 2.40
N LEU A 111 0.59 -1.32 3.22
CA LEU A 111 1.24 -2.34 4.02
C LEU A 111 0.43 -2.68 5.28
N GLY A 112 0.10 -3.95 5.44
CA GLY A 112 -0.52 -4.51 6.63
C GLY A 112 -2.00 -4.86 6.43
N ALA A 113 -2.61 -5.38 7.48
CA ALA A 113 -4.01 -5.80 7.41
C ALA A 113 -4.96 -4.62 7.23
N ASP A 114 -5.80 -4.68 6.20
CA ASP A 114 -6.79 -3.65 5.87
C ASP A 114 -8.22 -4.19 5.92
N GLU A 115 -9.19 -3.28 6.00
CA GLU A 115 -10.62 -3.62 6.08
C GLU A 115 -11.40 -2.95 4.95
N ILE A 116 -12.17 -3.74 4.20
CA ILE A 116 -13.06 -3.29 3.14
C ILE A 116 -14.51 -3.53 3.60
N ALA A 117 -15.29 -2.47 3.68
CA ALA A 117 -16.72 -2.50 3.97
C ALA A 117 -17.54 -1.99 2.77
N PHE A 118 -18.85 -2.18 2.78
CA PHE A 118 -19.75 -1.71 1.73
C PHE A 118 -20.77 -0.71 2.30
N ASP A 119 -21.04 0.37 1.56
CA ASP A 119 -22.16 1.30 1.82
C ASP A 119 -22.54 2.00 0.51
N PHE A 120 -23.58 1.50 -0.16
CA PHE A 120 -24.07 2.10 -1.40
C PHE A 120 -25.03 3.29 -1.16
N GLY A 121 -25.25 3.68 0.10
CA GLY A 121 -26.13 4.80 0.46
C GLY A 121 -27.62 4.50 0.28
N HIS A 122 -28.01 3.24 0.12
CA HIS A 122 -29.40 2.80 0.01
C HIS A 122 -29.66 1.45 0.66
N ASP A 123 -30.88 1.27 1.15
CA ASP A 123 -31.35 -0.01 1.66
C ASP A 123 -31.78 -0.91 0.49
N GLY A 124 -31.08 -2.03 0.26
CA GLY A 124 -31.46 -3.01 -0.76
C GLY A 124 -30.31 -3.90 -1.22
N PRO A 125 -30.62 -4.98 -1.96
CA PRO A 125 -29.59 -5.83 -2.53
C PRO A 125 -28.84 -5.10 -3.64
N GLU A 126 -27.52 -5.21 -3.60
CA GLU A 126 -26.60 -4.68 -4.61
C GLU A 126 -25.81 -5.80 -5.27
N THR A 127 -25.48 -5.64 -6.55
CA THR A 127 -24.72 -6.62 -7.31
C THR A 127 -23.54 -5.94 -8.01
N ILE A 128 -22.33 -6.38 -7.66
CA ILE A 128 -21.10 -5.94 -8.31
C ILE A 128 -20.77 -6.94 -9.42
N LEU A 129 -20.86 -6.50 -10.67
CA LEU A 129 -20.54 -7.35 -11.82
C LEU A 129 -19.08 -7.15 -12.26
N LEU A 130 -18.26 -8.19 -12.11
CA LEU A 130 -16.84 -8.16 -12.49
C LEU A 130 -16.67 -8.42 -13.99
N GLY A 131 -16.45 -7.34 -14.73
CA GLY A 131 -16.28 -7.35 -16.19
C GLY A 131 -14.83 -7.23 -16.66
N LEU A 132 -13.91 -6.85 -15.79
CA LEU A 132 -12.48 -6.69 -16.09
C LEU A 132 -11.65 -7.93 -15.75
N GLY A 133 -12.30 -8.99 -15.27
CA GLY A 133 -11.65 -10.21 -14.80
C GLY A 133 -11.66 -10.31 -13.28
N GLU A 134 -10.77 -11.16 -12.80
CA GLU A 134 -10.65 -11.55 -11.41
C GLU A 134 -10.07 -10.43 -10.53
N LEU A 135 -10.32 -10.51 -9.22
CA LEU A 135 -9.76 -9.62 -8.20
C LEU A 135 -8.53 -10.27 -7.56
N GLU A 136 -7.35 -9.69 -7.75
CA GLU A 136 -6.10 -10.19 -7.18
C GLU A 136 -5.92 -9.65 -5.75
N ILE A 137 -5.65 -10.52 -4.78
CA ILE A 137 -5.35 -10.19 -3.38
C ILE A 137 -3.94 -10.69 -3.05
N THR A 138 -3.07 -9.77 -2.64
CA THR A 138 -1.64 -10.03 -2.38
C THR A 138 -1.16 -9.57 -1.00
N ASP A 139 -2.04 -9.03 -0.15
CA ASP A 139 -1.76 -8.73 1.26
C ASP A 139 -3.00 -9.07 2.12
N ASP A 140 -2.85 -9.05 3.44
CA ASP A 140 -3.91 -9.37 4.39
C ASP A 140 -5.08 -8.37 4.27
N VAL A 141 -6.29 -8.87 4.02
CA VAL A 141 -7.50 -8.04 3.90
C VAL A 141 -8.71 -8.72 4.52
N THR A 142 -9.51 -7.93 5.23
CA THR A 142 -10.83 -8.34 5.75
C THR A 142 -11.91 -7.69 4.90
N ILE A 143 -12.81 -8.49 4.33
CA ILE A 143 -13.93 -7.99 3.51
C ILE A 143 -15.24 -8.29 4.24
N THR A 144 -15.91 -7.23 4.69
CA THR A 144 -17.15 -7.33 5.48
C THR A 144 -18.32 -6.89 4.62
N GLY A 145 -19.22 -7.82 4.28
CA GLY A 145 -20.44 -7.52 3.52
C GLY A 145 -21.61 -7.11 4.41
N ASP A 146 -22.62 -6.46 3.84
CA ASP A 146 -23.88 -6.14 4.56
C ASP A 146 -24.78 -7.36 4.82
N GLY A 147 -24.37 -8.52 4.33
CA GLY A 147 -25.04 -9.81 4.48
C GLY A 147 -25.31 -10.50 3.14
N PRO A 148 -25.54 -11.83 3.15
CA PRO A 148 -25.64 -12.64 1.95
C PRO A 148 -26.85 -12.30 1.06
N ASP A 149 -27.90 -11.70 1.63
CA ASP A 149 -29.08 -11.27 0.88
C ASP A 149 -28.96 -9.84 0.33
N LEU A 150 -27.91 -9.10 0.72
CA LEU A 150 -27.74 -7.67 0.42
C LEU A 150 -26.56 -7.40 -0.51
N LEU A 151 -25.56 -8.27 -0.55
CA LEU A 151 -24.40 -8.11 -1.43
C LEU A 151 -24.17 -9.37 -2.27
N THR A 152 -24.12 -9.19 -3.58
CA THR A 152 -23.68 -10.22 -4.53
C THR A 152 -22.46 -9.72 -5.30
N ILE A 153 -21.39 -10.52 -5.34
CA ILE A 153 -20.25 -10.29 -6.24
C ILE A 153 -20.35 -11.32 -7.36
N ASP A 154 -20.60 -10.85 -8.57
CA ASP A 154 -20.87 -11.69 -9.74
C ASP A 154 -19.71 -11.61 -10.74
N ALA A 155 -18.97 -12.71 -10.91
CA ALA A 155 -17.90 -12.84 -11.90
C ALA A 155 -18.36 -13.49 -13.21
N SER A 156 -19.66 -13.75 -13.42
CA SER A 156 -20.16 -14.48 -14.59
C SER A 156 -19.79 -13.84 -15.93
N ALA A 157 -19.55 -12.51 -15.94
CA ALA A 157 -19.12 -11.80 -17.14
C ALA A 157 -17.70 -12.17 -17.61
N SER A 158 -16.89 -12.81 -16.76
CA SER A 158 -15.52 -13.22 -17.06
C SER A 158 -15.41 -14.66 -17.59
N ASP A 159 -16.47 -15.46 -17.55
CA ASP A 159 -16.49 -16.82 -18.10
C ASP A 159 -16.83 -16.80 -19.60
N PRO A 160 -15.91 -17.25 -20.47
CA PRO A 160 -16.16 -17.32 -21.92
C PRO A 160 -17.14 -18.43 -22.32
N THR A 161 -17.39 -19.42 -21.46
CA THR A 161 -18.23 -20.61 -21.70
C THR A 161 -19.16 -20.96 -20.53
N PRO A 162 -20.08 -20.07 -20.12
CA PRO A 162 -20.93 -20.26 -18.93
C PRO A 162 -21.93 -21.42 -19.01
N GLU A 163 -22.13 -22.00 -20.20
CA GLU A 163 -22.99 -23.17 -20.41
C GLU A 163 -22.23 -24.51 -20.34
N LEU A 164 -20.90 -24.47 -20.17
CA LEU A 164 -20.03 -25.64 -20.22
C LEU A 164 -19.29 -25.84 -18.89
N ASP A 165 -19.17 -27.10 -18.45
CA ASP A 165 -18.38 -27.49 -17.27
C ASP A 165 -16.99 -27.97 -17.72
N ASN A 166 -16.20 -27.06 -18.31
CA ASN A 166 -14.86 -27.30 -18.85
C ASN A 166 -13.73 -26.80 -17.92
N GLY A 167 -14.07 -26.32 -16.72
CA GLY A 167 -13.11 -25.93 -15.69
C GLY A 167 -12.42 -24.58 -15.91
N ASP A 168 -12.90 -23.77 -16.85
CA ASP A 168 -12.49 -22.38 -17.10
C ASP A 168 -13.53 -21.36 -16.59
N GLY A 169 -14.39 -21.80 -15.66
CA GLY A 169 -15.47 -20.98 -15.11
C GLY A 169 -14.98 -19.71 -14.40
N SER A 170 -15.93 -18.83 -14.10
CA SER A 170 -15.68 -17.55 -13.45
C SER A 170 -14.97 -17.66 -12.10
N SER A 171 -13.74 -17.15 -12.03
CA SER A 171 -13.06 -16.90 -10.76
C SER A 171 -13.33 -15.48 -10.29
N VAL A 172 -13.69 -15.35 -9.01
CA VAL A 172 -13.91 -14.05 -8.36
C VAL A 172 -12.60 -13.49 -7.78
N PHE A 173 -11.83 -14.33 -7.08
CA PHE A 173 -10.63 -13.92 -6.35
C PHE A 173 -9.41 -14.78 -6.68
N GLN A 174 -8.31 -14.15 -7.12
CA GLN A 174 -6.98 -14.75 -7.14
C GLN A 174 -6.30 -14.38 -5.83
N ILE A 175 -5.80 -15.37 -5.12
CA ILE A 175 -5.01 -15.15 -3.89
C ILE A 175 -3.59 -15.62 -4.21
N ASP A 176 -2.65 -14.69 -4.34
CA ASP A 176 -1.24 -14.99 -4.63
C ASP A 176 -0.32 -14.23 -3.67
N ASP A 177 0.36 -14.99 -2.80
CA ASP A 177 1.34 -14.46 -1.84
C ASP A 177 2.78 -14.53 -2.33
N GLY A 178 2.99 -15.04 -3.54
CA GLY A 178 4.31 -15.34 -4.09
C GLY A 178 5.06 -16.42 -3.31
N ASP A 179 4.43 -17.08 -2.33
CA ASP A 179 5.00 -18.08 -1.44
C ASP A 179 3.99 -19.20 -1.15
N LEU A 180 4.03 -20.27 -1.94
CA LEU A 180 3.17 -21.46 -1.78
C LEU A 180 3.25 -22.17 -0.39
N THR A 181 4.02 -21.63 0.57
CA THR A 181 4.17 -22.15 1.92
C THR A 181 3.65 -21.21 3.02
N LYS A 182 3.12 -20.04 2.66
CA LYS A 182 2.43 -19.14 3.57
C LYS A 182 0.95 -19.05 3.23
N ASP A 183 0.17 -18.78 4.27
CA ASP A 183 -1.26 -18.52 4.15
C ASP A 183 -1.45 -17.03 4.40
N PHE A 184 -2.17 -16.35 3.50
CA PHE A 184 -2.77 -15.06 3.81
C PHE A 184 -4.04 -15.25 4.62
N LEU A 185 -4.26 -14.34 5.57
CA LEU A 185 -5.52 -14.33 6.29
C LEU A 185 -6.54 -13.53 5.46
N VAL A 186 -7.42 -14.25 4.78
CA VAL A 186 -8.63 -13.68 4.16
C VAL A 186 -9.84 -14.11 4.98
N GLU A 187 -10.49 -13.16 5.63
CA GLU A 187 -11.75 -13.38 6.35
C GLU A 187 -12.90 -12.71 5.59
N ILE A 188 -13.94 -13.50 5.31
CA ILE A 188 -15.23 -13.03 4.79
C ILE A 188 -16.23 -13.26 5.90
N SER A 189 -16.84 -12.18 6.38
CA SER A 189 -17.86 -12.22 7.45
C SER A 189 -19.14 -11.53 7.02
#